data_AF-U5DK45-F1
#
_entry.id   AF-U5DK45-F1
#
_cell.length_a   1.000
_cell.length_b   1.000
_cell.length_c   1.000
_cell.angle_alpha   90.00
_cell.angle_beta   90.00
_cell.angle_gamma   90.00
#
_symmetry.space_group_name_H-M   'P 1'
#
loop_
_entity.id
_entity.type
_entity.pdbx_description
1 polymer ?
#
loop_
_entity_poly.entity_id
_entity_poly.type
_entity_poly.pdbx_seq_one_letter_code
_entity_poly.pdbx_strand_id
1 'polypeptide(L)'
;MHASGGSPKQHRTDSLSAAYRNLGGKRQKPLTQLYDALCDHYRMEPTRNNRGVTHENGAIESPHGHLKNRIEQAIYLRGSADFPSVEAYQAVVAAAAEGLNRQHADKFAVERAALQPLPKYRVPDYEILTARVSRHSTIEVRCILYTVPSRLIGQRVELHLYHDRILGFWGQTQVFALTRMRVQGNGKRRGRCIDYRHVIEGLRRKPRALLYCTWQKELLPNERYRQLWNQLKTDYERDRAARLMVEALDQAATHGEDRVADYLERELAAGSLTPQRLQV
;
A
#
# COMPACT_ATOMS: atom_id res chain seq x y z
N MET A 1 -16.07 5.19 14.19
CA MET A 1 -17.24 6.09 14.05
C MET A 1 -18.24 5.57 13.02
N HIS A 2 -17.87 5.38 11.75
CA HIS A 2 -18.82 4.90 10.74
C HIS A 2 -19.49 3.54 11.07
N ALA A 3 -18.73 2.55 11.53
CA ALA A 3 -19.29 1.26 11.96
C ALA A 3 -20.27 1.38 13.15
N SER A 4 -20.07 2.39 14.00
CA SER A 4 -20.94 2.69 15.14
C SER A 4 -22.18 3.52 14.75
N GLY A 5 -22.21 4.07 13.54
CA GLY A 5 -23.31 4.91 13.04
C GLY A 5 -23.38 6.33 13.63
N GLY A 6 -22.35 6.78 14.36
CA GLY A 6 -22.33 8.08 15.03
C GLY A 6 -20.95 8.43 15.61
N SER A 7 -20.77 9.69 16.02
CA SER A 7 -19.58 10.15 16.76
C SER A 7 -19.91 10.40 18.23
N PRO A 8 -19.00 10.09 19.17
CA PRO A 8 -19.21 10.43 20.57
C PRO A 8 -19.10 11.94 20.78
N LYS A 9 -19.63 12.45 21.90
CA LYS A 9 -19.42 13.87 22.31
C LYS A 9 -17.98 14.14 22.74
N GLN A 10 -17.37 13.17 23.43
CA GLN A 10 -16.00 13.25 23.92
C GLN A 10 -15.17 12.12 23.30
N HIS A 11 -13.99 12.46 22.81
CA HIS A 11 -13.00 11.49 22.36
C HIS A 11 -11.84 11.49 23.33
N ARG A 12 -11.74 10.45 24.16
CA ARG A 12 -10.67 10.32 25.14
C ARG A 12 -9.52 9.51 24.58
N THR A 13 -8.30 9.99 24.76
CA THR A 13 -7.07 9.29 24.35
C THR A 13 -6.01 9.42 25.43
N ASP A 14 -5.16 8.41 25.53
CA ASP A 14 -3.91 8.49 26.29
C ASP A 14 -2.99 9.58 25.70
N SER A 15 -1.95 9.96 26.43
CA SER A 15 -1.06 11.08 26.06
C SER A 15 -0.10 10.76 24.88
N LEU A 16 -0.59 10.04 23.86
CA LEU A 16 0.14 9.65 22.67
C LEU A 16 0.64 10.87 21.92
N SER A 17 1.83 10.73 21.34
CA SER A 17 2.41 11.72 20.42
C SER A 17 1.57 11.95 19.17
N ALA A 18 0.71 10.98 18.80
CA ALA A 18 -0.23 11.11 17.69
C ALA A 18 -1.32 12.14 17.96
N ALA A 19 -1.80 12.23 19.22
CA ALA A 19 -2.85 13.16 19.63
C ALA A 19 -2.28 14.47 20.20
N TYR A 20 -1.14 14.41 20.88
CA TYR A 20 -0.57 15.53 21.63
C TYR A 20 0.88 15.82 21.27
N ARG A 21 1.20 17.10 21.08
CA ARG A 21 2.58 17.56 20.90
C ARG A 21 3.29 17.56 22.25
N ASN A 22 4.00 16.46 22.53
CA ASN A 22 4.74 16.22 23.77
C ASN A 22 6.06 17.01 23.88
N LEU A 23 6.09 18.29 23.47
CA LEU A 23 7.25 19.18 23.62
C LEU A 23 7.27 19.80 25.04
N GLY A 24 8.46 19.87 25.64
CA GLY A 24 8.66 20.08 27.08
C GLY A 24 8.10 21.38 27.68
N GLY A 25 7.76 21.33 28.98
CA GLY A 25 7.52 22.49 29.85
C GLY A 25 6.11 23.07 29.92
N LYS A 26 5.20 22.76 28.97
CA LYS A 26 3.83 23.29 29.01
C LYS A 26 2.87 22.37 29.79
N ARG A 27 2.15 22.96 30.77
CA ARG A 27 1.13 22.27 31.59
C ARG A 27 -0.04 21.77 30.73
N GLN A 28 -0.41 22.53 29.69
CA GLN A 28 -1.28 22.10 28.60
C GLN A 28 -0.46 21.83 27.35
N LYS A 29 -0.40 20.57 26.93
CA LYS A 29 0.24 20.20 25.66
C LYS A 29 -0.77 20.38 24.53
N PRO A 30 -0.46 21.13 23.47
CA PRO A 30 -1.40 21.33 22.37
C PRO A 30 -1.64 20.03 21.61
N LEU A 31 -2.81 19.93 20.99
CA LEU A 31 -3.17 18.84 20.09
C LEU A 31 -2.25 18.85 18.86
N THR A 32 -2.12 17.71 18.19
CA THR A 32 -1.57 17.69 16.82
C THR A 32 -2.61 18.24 15.85
N GLN A 33 -2.18 18.89 14.77
CA GLN A 33 -3.10 19.46 13.76
C GLN A 33 -4.05 18.40 13.17
N LEU A 34 -3.57 17.17 12.95
CA LEU A 34 -4.39 16.09 12.40
C LEU A 34 -5.45 15.62 13.40
N TYR A 35 -5.10 15.54 14.69
CA TYR A 35 -6.05 15.11 15.71
C TYR A 35 -7.09 16.18 16.04
N ASP A 36 -6.68 17.44 16.02
CA ASP A 36 -7.56 18.60 16.16
C ASP A 36 -8.59 18.64 15.02
N ALA A 37 -8.13 18.58 13.76
CA ALA A 37 -8.99 18.55 12.58
C ALA A 37 -9.95 17.33 12.58
N LEU A 38 -9.50 16.17 13.09
CA LEU A 38 -10.35 15.00 13.26
C LEU A 38 -11.48 15.28 14.27
N CYS A 39 -11.14 15.83 15.42
CA CYS A 39 -12.10 16.14 16.48
C CYS A 39 -13.11 17.20 16.00
N ASP A 40 -12.64 18.27 15.36
CA ASP A 40 -13.49 19.32 14.78
C ASP A 40 -14.47 18.75 13.75
N HIS A 41 -13.98 17.93 12.83
CA HIS A 41 -14.80 17.36 11.76
C HIS A 41 -15.95 16.52 12.31
N TYR A 42 -15.68 15.70 13.33
CA TYR A 42 -16.70 14.84 13.97
C TYR A 42 -17.39 15.50 15.18
N ARG A 43 -17.11 16.78 15.45
CA ARG A 43 -17.64 17.56 16.58
C ARG A 43 -17.40 16.90 17.95
N MET A 44 -16.21 16.35 18.12
CA MET A 44 -15.81 15.69 19.36
C MET A 44 -14.97 16.64 20.21
N GLU A 45 -15.16 16.59 21.52
CA GLU A 45 -14.28 17.23 22.48
C GLU A 45 -13.11 16.29 22.82
N PRO A 46 -11.86 16.65 22.49
CA PRO A 46 -10.69 15.84 22.81
C PRO A 46 -10.39 15.90 24.31
N THR A 47 -10.33 14.75 24.97
CA THR A 47 -10.02 14.64 26.40
C THR A 47 -8.84 13.70 26.68
N ARG A 48 -8.27 13.82 27.88
CA ARG A 48 -7.19 12.95 28.37
C ARG A 48 -7.69 12.05 29.49
N ASN A 49 -7.01 10.91 29.65
CA ASN A 49 -7.16 10.10 30.85
C ASN A 49 -6.68 10.89 32.06
N ASN A 50 -7.42 10.77 33.16
CA ASN A 50 -7.09 11.42 34.40
C ASN A 50 -5.87 10.73 35.03
N ARG A 51 -4.84 11.52 35.38
CA ARG A 51 -3.64 10.97 36.03
C ARG A 51 -4.02 10.37 37.39
N GLY A 52 -3.73 9.10 37.59
CA GLY A 52 -3.99 8.39 38.85
C GLY A 52 -5.32 7.62 38.91
N VAL A 53 -6.15 7.67 37.86
CA VAL A 53 -7.38 6.84 37.77
C VAL A 53 -7.09 5.60 36.93
N THR A 54 -6.60 4.54 37.58
CA THR A 54 -6.23 3.27 36.92
C THR A 54 -7.42 2.55 36.27
N HIS A 55 -8.64 2.75 36.79
CA HIS A 55 -9.86 2.13 36.25
C HIS A 55 -10.25 2.61 34.84
N GLU A 56 -9.86 3.84 34.45
CA GLU A 56 -10.17 4.38 33.11
C GLU A 56 -9.41 3.64 32.00
N ASN A 57 -8.20 3.14 32.28
CA ASN A 57 -7.44 2.30 31.36
C ASN A 57 -7.86 0.83 31.45
N GLY A 58 -8.08 0.33 32.67
CA GLY A 58 -8.41 -1.08 32.90
C GLY A 58 -9.68 -1.56 32.20
N ALA A 59 -10.68 -0.68 32.07
CA ALA A 59 -11.92 -0.97 31.34
C ALA A 59 -11.70 -1.16 29.82
N ILE A 60 -10.58 -0.67 29.27
CA ILE A 60 -10.22 -0.76 27.84
C ILE A 60 -9.19 -1.89 27.62
N GLU A 61 -8.25 -2.07 28.54
CA GLU A 61 -7.18 -3.06 28.45
C GLU A 61 -7.70 -4.51 28.48
N SER A 62 -8.69 -4.82 29.32
CA SER A 62 -9.29 -6.16 29.40
C SER A 62 -9.98 -6.58 28.08
N PRO A 63 -10.88 -5.78 27.47
CA PRO A 63 -11.43 -6.07 26.15
C PRO A 63 -10.38 -6.25 25.06
N HIS A 64 -9.31 -5.46 25.07
CA HIS A 64 -8.19 -5.66 24.14
C HIS A 64 -7.49 -7.01 24.35
N GLY A 65 -7.31 -7.45 25.59
CA GLY A 65 -6.81 -8.79 25.92
C GLY A 65 -7.73 -9.88 25.39
N HIS A 66 -9.05 -9.76 25.62
CA HIS A 66 -10.03 -10.72 25.12
C HIS A 66 -10.03 -10.84 23.58
N LEU A 67 -9.92 -9.70 22.87
CA LEU A 67 -9.82 -9.70 21.42
C LEU A 67 -8.55 -10.42 20.93
N LYS A 68 -7.38 -10.13 21.53
CA LYS A 68 -6.13 -10.80 21.19
C LYS A 68 -6.22 -12.31 21.38
N ASN A 69 -6.69 -12.73 22.56
CA ASN A 69 -6.87 -14.16 22.86
C ASN A 69 -7.81 -14.82 21.86
N ARG A 70 -8.92 -14.16 21.48
CA ARG A 70 -9.87 -14.74 20.52
C ARG A 70 -9.29 -14.87 19.12
N ILE A 71 -8.48 -13.91 18.68
CA ILE A 71 -7.75 -13.99 17.41
C ILE A 71 -6.74 -15.13 17.45
N GLU A 72 -5.97 -15.26 18.54
CA GLU A 72 -5.02 -16.37 18.71
C GLU A 72 -5.72 -17.73 18.64
N GLN A 73 -6.82 -17.90 19.37
CA GLN A 73 -7.61 -19.14 19.32
C GLN A 73 -8.16 -19.44 17.92
N ALA A 74 -8.61 -18.42 17.18
CA ALA A 74 -9.06 -18.60 15.80
C ALA A 74 -7.92 -19.07 14.87
N ILE A 75 -6.71 -18.55 15.06
CA ILE A 75 -5.52 -18.97 14.32
C ILE A 75 -5.11 -20.41 14.71
N TYR A 76 -5.18 -20.76 16.00
CA TYR A 76 -4.93 -22.12 16.46
C TYR A 76 -5.91 -23.13 15.87
N LEU A 77 -7.22 -22.82 15.86
CA LEU A 77 -8.24 -23.68 15.26
C LEU A 77 -8.07 -23.84 13.75
N ARG A 78 -7.55 -22.82 13.07
CA ARG A 78 -7.19 -22.90 11.65
C ARG A 78 -6.00 -23.84 11.40
N GLY A 79 -5.15 -24.08 12.41
CA GLY A 79 -3.98 -24.96 12.31
C GLY A 79 -2.78 -24.34 11.60
N SER A 80 -2.87 -23.09 11.13
CA SER A 80 -1.75 -22.36 10.51
C SER A 80 -1.92 -20.85 10.67
N ALA A 81 -0.81 -20.15 10.84
CA ALA A 81 -0.73 -18.69 10.81
C ALA A 81 -0.43 -18.12 9.41
N ASP A 82 -0.28 -18.97 8.39
CA ASP A 82 0.03 -18.54 7.03
C ASP A 82 -1.25 -18.16 6.29
N PHE A 83 -1.43 -16.87 6.04
CA PHE A 83 -2.57 -16.34 5.30
C PHE A 83 -2.22 -16.09 3.83
N PRO A 84 -3.13 -16.37 2.88
CA PRO A 84 -2.89 -16.13 1.46
C PRO A 84 -2.86 -14.64 1.11
N SER A 85 -3.47 -13.78 1.94
CA SER A 85 -3.48 -12.33 1.76
C SER A 85 -3.75 -11.59 3.07
N VAL A 86 -3.56 -10.27 3.06
CA VAL A 86 -3.87 -9.39 4.20
C VAL A 86 -5.37 -9.36 4.47
N GLU A 87 -6.19 -9.40 3.43
CA GLU A 87 -7.65 -9.41 3.50
C GLU A 87 -8.16 -10.68 4.18
N ALA A 88 -7.54 -11.83 3.89
CA ALA A 88 -7.87 -13.10 4.55
C ALA A 88 -7.59 -13.04 6.05
N TYR A 89 -6.47 -12.42 6.46
CA TYR A 89 -6.17 -12.20 7.87
C TYR A 89 -7.15 -11.20 8.51
N GLN A 90 -7.46 -10.08 7.83
CA GLN A 90 -8.42 -9.09 8.31
C GLN A 90 -9.81 -9.69 8.54
N ALA A 91 -10.23 -10.66 7.71
CA ALA A 91 -11.50 -11.36 7.88
C ALA A 91 -11.54 -12.15 9.20
N VAL A 92 -10.43 -12.80 9.59
CA VAL A 92 -10.34 -13.50 10.90
C VAL A 92 -10.45 -12.51 12.05
N VAL A 93 -9.75 -11.37 11.96
CA VAL A 93 -9.83 -10.30 12.98
C VAL A 93 -11.24 -9.74 13.08
N ALA A 94 -11.90 -9.50 11.94
CA ALA A 94 -13.28 -9.00 11.89
C ALA A 94 -14.26 -9.99 12.53
N ALA A 95 -14.16 -11.28 12.22
CA ALA A 95 -15.01 -12.31 12.81
C ALA A 95 -14.82 -12.43 14.33
N ALA A 96 -13.57 -12.33 14.82
CA ALA A 96 -13.28 -12.32 16.24
C ALA A 96 -13.90 -11.10 16.95
N ALA A 97 -13.76 -9.92 16.34
CA ALA A 97 -14.35 -8.68 16.87
C ALA A 97 -15.88 -8.72 16.86
N GLU A 98 -16.50 -9.21 15.78
CA GLU A 98 -17.95 -9.35 15.68
C GLU A 98 -18.52 -10.30 16.75
N GLY A 99 -17.82 -11.40 17.03
CA GLY A 99 -18.19 -12.34 18.09
C GLY A 99 -18.22 -11.68 19.48
N LEU A 100 -17.26 -10.81 19.79
CA LEU A 100 -17.22 -10.05 21.04
C LEU A 100 -18.28 -8.95 21.06
N ASN A 101 -18.42 -8.20 19.96
CA ASN A 101 -19.40 -7.12 19.86
C ASN A 101 -20.83 -7.61 20.03
N ARG A 102 -21.14 -8.85 19.59
CA ARG A 102 -22.46 -9.47 19.79
C ARG A 102 -22.86 -9.55 21.26
N GLN A 103 -21.91 -9.76 22.17
CA GLN A 103 -22.18 -9.84 23.61
C GLN A 103 -22.57 -8.49 24.22
N HIS A 104 -22.26 -7.39 23.52
CA HIS A 104 -22.52 -6.03 23.97
C HIS A 104 -23.56 -5.30 23.11
N ALA A 105 -24.23 -6.01 22.19
CA ALA A 105 -25.13 -5.41 21.20
C ALA A 105 -26.27 -4.61 21.86
N ASP A 106 -26.91 -5.15 22.90
CA ASP A 106 -28.04 -4.50 23.58
C ASP A 106 -27.61 -3.22 24.30
N LYS A 107 -26.49 -3.27 25.03
CA LYS A 107 -25.91 -2.10 25.71
C LYS A 107 -25.50 -1.04 24.69
N PHE A 108 -24.87 -1.48 23.60
CA PHE A 108 -24.48 -0.59 22.51
C PHE A 108 -25.69 0.07 21.84
N ALA A 109 -26.81 -0.64 21.66
CA ALA A 109 -28.01 -0.07 21.07
C ALA A 109 -28.57 1.11 21.90
N VAL A 110 -28.51 1.01 23.23
CA VAL A 110 -28.87 2.10 24.14
C VAL A 110 -27.92 3.29 23.98
N GLU A 111 -26.61 3.06 24.01
CA GLU A 111 -25.61 4.13 23.89
C GLU A 111 -25.59 4.78 22.50
N ARG A 112 -25.88 4.00 21.45
CA ARG A 112 -25.91 4.47 20.06
C ARG A 112 -26.91 5.61 19.86
N ALA A 113 -28.02 5.61 20.61
CA ALA A 113 -29.01 6.68 20.57
C ALA A 113 -28.47 8.02 21.10
N ALA A 114 -27.41 8.00 21.92
CA ALA A 114 -26.76 9.21 22.44
C ALA A 114 -25.63 9.75 21.55
N LEU A 115 -25.28 9.04 20.46
CA LEU A 115 -24.23 9.47 19.53
C LEU A 115 -24.70 10.65 18.67
N GLN A 116 -23.73 11.48 18.30
CA GLN A 116 -23.93 12.57 17.35
C GLN A 116 -24.01 12.03 15.92
N PRO A 117 -24.75 12.70 15.03
CA PRO A 117 -24.80 12.32 13.62
C PRO A 117 -23.42 12.46 12.97
N LEU A 118 -23.12 11.55 12.04
CA LEU A 118 -21.89 11.62 11.28
C LEU A 118 -21.92 12.81 10.30
N PRO A 119 -20.78 13.45 10.04
CA PRO A 119 -20.65 14.42 8.96
C PRO A 119 -20.95 13.77 7.61
N LYS A 120 -21.41 14.60 6.64
CA LYS A 120 -21.76 14.15 5.29
C LYS A 120 -20.62 13.39 4.58
N TYR A 121 -19.38 13.79 4.84
CA TYR A 121 -18.18 13.21 4.25
C TYR A 121 -17.25 12.70 5.34
N ARG A 122 -16.52 11.62 5.05
CA ARG A 122 -15.48 11.09 5.94
C ARG A 122 -14.25 12.00 5.86
N VAL A 123 -13.56 12.19 7.00
CA VAL A 123 -12.22 12.82 6.99
C VAL A 123 -11.29 12.01 6.09
N PRO A 124 -10.54 12.65 5.18
CA PRO A 124 -9.51 11.95 4.40
C PRO A 124 -8.48 11.34 5.35
N ASP A 125 -8.28 10.03 5.26
CA ASP A 125 -7.31 9.25 6.04
C ASP A 125 -5.97 9.07 5.32
N TYR A 126 -5.69 9.98 4.38
CA TYR A 126 -4.47 10.02 3.58
C TYR A 126 -3.72 11.33 3.76
N GLU A 127 -2.41 11.28 3.52
CA GLU A 127 -1.57 12.45 3.42
C GLU A 127 -1.45 12.88 1.96
N ILE A 128 -1.58 14.18 1.67
CA ILE A 128 -1.36 14.72 0.32
C ILE A 128 0.11 15.06 0.16
N LEU A 129 0.74 14.47 -0.86
CA LEU A 129 2.10 14.79 -1.28
C LEU A 129 2.11 15.24 -2.74
N THR A 130 3.20 15.86 -3.18
CA THR A 130 3.42 16.16 -4.59
C THR A 130 4.75 15.59 -5.02
N ALA A 131 4.79 14.92 -6.18
CA ALA A 131 6.03 14.42 -6.77
C ALA A 131 6.15 14.83 -8.23
N ARG A 132 7.38 15.11 -8.67
CA ARG A 132 7.70 15.30 -10.08
C ARG A 132 8.14 13.95 -10.66
N VAL A 133 7.51 13.54 -11.76
CA VAL A 133 7.87 12.29 -12.43
C VAL A 133 9.20 12.48 -13.15
N SER A 134 10.16 11.61 -12.83
CA SER A 134 11.50 11.64 -13.40
C SER A 134 11.50 11.24 -14.88
N ARG A 135 12.63 11.47 -15.57
CA ARG A 135 12.85 10.98 -16.95
C ARG A 135 12.81 9.46 -17.10
N HIS A 136 12.92 8.72 -15.99
CA HIS A 136 12.88 7.26 -15.95
C HIS A 136 11.48 6.73 -15.60
N SER A 137 10.48 7.60 -15.63
CA SER A 137 9.11 7.31 -15.22
C SER A 137 8.99 6.82 -13.77
N THR A 138 9.69 7.51 -12.87
CA THR A 138 9.70 7.16 -11.45
C THR A 138 9.39 8.36 -10.56
N ILE A 139 8.88 8.07 -9.37
CA ILE A 139 8.70 9.01 -8.25
C ILE A 139 9.33 8.43 -6.98
N GLU A 140 9.81 9.28 -6.08
CA GLU A 140 10.31 8.84 -4.77
C GLU A 140 9.33 9.30 -3.68
N VAL A 141 8.85 8.36 -2.87
CA VAL A 141 7.92 8.62 -1.77
C VAL A 141 8.43 7.91 -0.53
N ARG A 142 8.72 8.67 0.54
CA ARG A 142 9.18 8.13 1.84
C ARG A 142 10.33 7.11 1.69
N CYS A 143 11.37 7.47 0.91
CA CYS A 143 12.56 6.63 0.60
C CYS A 143 12.30 5.38 -0.24
N ILE A 144 11.11 5.25 -0.86
CA ILE A 144 10.80 4.19 -1.82
C ILE A 144 10.71 4.79 -3.22
N LEU A 145 11.41 4.19 -4.17
CA LEU A 145 11.28 4.49 -5.60
C LEU A 145 10.10 3.70 -6.19
N TYR A 146 9.14 4.40 -6.79
CA TYR A 146 8.04 3.78 -7.53
C TYR A 146 8.17 4.08 -9.01
N THR A 147 7.86 3.10 -9.85
CA THR A 147 7.53 3.36 -11.26
C THR A 147 6.11 3.91 -11.40
N VAL A 148 5.89 4.76 -12.39
CA VAL A 148 4.60 5.34 -12.76
C VAL A 148 4.47 5.37 -14.28
N PRO A 149 3.26 5.51 -14.87
CA PRO A 149 3.09 5.50 -16.33
C PRO A 149 3.97 6.52 -17.09
N SER A 150 4.65 6.06 -18.14
CA SER A 150 5.60 6.85 -18.96
C SER A 150 5.05 8.13 -19.56
N ARG A 151 3.74 8.19 -19.82
CA ARG A 151 3.06 9.41 -20.28
C ARG A 151 3.14 10.59 -19.30
N LEU A 152 3.45 10.34 -18.04
CA LEU A 152 3.52 11.35 -16.99
C LEU A 152 4.93 11.95 -16.82
N ILE A 153 5.93 11.51 -17.59
CA ILE A 153 7.31 12.01 -17.48
C ILE A 153 7.35 13.54 -17.57
N GLY A 154 8.02 14.17 -16.61
CA GLY A 154 8.15 15.63 -16.52
C GLY A 154 6.94 16.35 -15.93
N GLN A 155 5.83 15.65 -15.66
CA GLN A 155 4.66 16.21 -15.00
C GLN A 155 4.83 16.22 -13.48
N ARG A 156 4.08 17.11 -12.81
CA ARG A 156 3.86 17.05 -11.36
C ARG A 156 2.54 16.34 -11.10
N VAL A 157 2.57 15.37 -10.20
CA VAL A 157 1.40 14.60 -9.78
C VAL A 157 1.14 14.82 -8.31
N GLU A 158 -0.13 14.93 -7.95
CA GLU A 158 -0.58 14.88 -6.56
C GLU A 158 -0.71 13.42 -6.14
N LEU A 159 -0.27 13.10 -4.92
CA LEU A 159 -0.27 11.76 -4.38
C LEU A 159 -1.12 11.74 -3.12
N HIS A 160 -2.15 10.90 -3.10
CA HIS A 160 -2.87 10.56 -1.87
C HIS A 160 -2.21 9.32 -1.27
N LEU A 161 -1.44 9.54 -0.20
CA LEU A 161 -0.68 8.50 0.48
C LEU A 161 -1.53 7.90 1.62
N TYR A 162 -2.08 6.72 1.37
CA TYR A 162 -2.79 5.92 2.36
C TYR A 162 -1.82 5.04 3.17
N HIS A 163 -2.34 4.30 4.14
CA HIS A 163 -1.53 3.39 4.95
C HIS A 163 -0.98 2.18 4.17
N ASP A 164 -1.69 1.75 3.13
CA ASP A 164 -1.50 0.54 2.31
C ASP A 164 -1.32 0.82 0.81
N ARG A 165 -1.75 1.99 0.31
CA ARG A 165 -1.70 2.35 -1.11
C ARG A 165 -1.31 3.81 -1.37
N ILE A 166 -0.99 4.12 -2.62
CA ILE A 166 -0.71 5.45 -3.13
C ILE A 166 -1.59 5.66 -4.35
N LEU A 167 -2.42 6.69 -4.35
CA LEU A 167 -3.19 7.10 -5.53
C LEU A 167 -2.56 8.34 -6.14
N GLY A 168 -2.28 8.31 -7.44
CA GLY A 168 -1.71 9.44 -8.18
C GLY A 168 -2.75 10.17 -8.98
N PHE A 169 -2.78 11.49 -8.88
CA PHE A 169 -3.70 12.38 -9.59
C PHE A 169 -2.95 13.37 -10.47
N TRP A 170 -3.50 13.60 -11.65
CA TRP A 170 -3.12 14.70 -12.54
C TRP A 170 -4.36 15.57 -12.77
N GLY A 171 -4.38 16.74 -12.14
CA GLY A 171 -5.63 17.51 -11.98
C GLY A 171 -6.62 16.73 -11.11
N GLN A 172 -7.84 16.55 -11.62
CA GLN A 172 -8.90 15.80 -10.93
C GLN A 172 -8.95 14.31 -11.31
N THR A 173 -8.11 13.86 -12.25
CA THR A 173 -8.15 12.50 -12.77
C THR A 173 -7.13 11.62 -12.06
N GLN A 174 -7.58 10.50 -11.51
CA GLN A 174 -6.69 9.46 -11.01
C GLN A 174 -5.96 8.80 -12.19
N VAL A 175 -4.63 8.84 -12.19
CA VAL A 175 -3.78 8.37 -13.29
C VAL A 175 -3.07 7.05 -13.00
N PHE A 176 -2.88 6.70 -11.73
CA PHE A 176 -2.33 5.41 -11.30
C PHE A 176 -2.71 5.10 -9.85
N ALA A 177 -2.60 3.82 -9.47
CA ALA A 177 -2.70 3.33 -8.10
C ALA A 177 -1.55 2.35 -7.83
N LEU A 178 -0.89 2.48 -6.69
CA LEU A 178 0.28 1.68 -6.31
C LEU A 178 0.08 1.10 -4.92
N THR A 179 0.57 -0.11 -4.68
CA THR A 179 0.69 -0.66 -3.32
C THR A 179 1.81 0.07 -2.59
N ARG A 180 1.53 0.56 -1.38
CA ARG A 180 2.52 1.26 -0.56
C ARG A 180 3.47 0.25 0.06
N MET A 181 4.72 0.31 -0.33
CA MET A 181 5.81 -0.41 0.31
C MET A 181 6.33 0.37 1.52
N ARG A 182 6.77 -0.36 2.54
CA ARG A 182 7.53 0.19 3.66
C ARG A 182 8.90 -0.46 3.69
N VAL A 183 9.93 0.32 3.98
CA VAL A 183 11.27 -0.22 4.19
C VAL A 183 11.25 -1.02 5.50
N GLN A 184 11.52 -2.32 5.42
CA GLN A 184 11.64 -3.18 6.60
C GLN A 184 13.12 -3.45 6.90
N GLY A 185 13.51 -3.29 8.18
CA GLY A 185 14.81 -3.71 8.71
C GLY A 185 15.82 -2.58 8.99
N ASN A 186 16.63 -2.78 10.03
CA ASN A 186 17.78 -1.93 10.37
C ASN A 186 18.91 -2.18 9.37
N GLY A 187 18.99 -1.36 8.32
CA GLY A 187 20.14 -1.35 7.39
C GLY A 187 19.82 -0.92 5.97
N LYS A 188 18.62 -1.25 5.45
CA LYS A 188 18.17 -0.72 4.17
C LYS A 188 17.58 0.67 4.39
N ARG A 189 18.18 1.69 3.78
CA ARG A 189 17.68 3.09 3.85
C ARG A 189 16.68 3.42 2.74
N ARG A 190 16.61 2.60 1.69
CA ARG A 190 15.78 2.81 0.51
C ARG A 190 15.23 1.49 -0.02
N GLY A 191 14.03 1.54 -0.59
CA GLY A 191 13.37 0.41 -1.26
C GLY A 191 12.89 0.79 -2.66
N ARG A 192 12.39 -0.19 -3.40
CA ARG A 192 11.90 0.01 -4.78
C ARG A 192 10.66 -0.84 -5.01
N CYS A 193 9.68 -0.26 -5.70
CA CYS A 193 8.47 -0.91 -6.16
C CYS A 193 8.37 -0.63 -7.66
N ILE A 194 8.85 -1.59 -8.44
CA ILE A 194 8.99 -1.50 -9.88
C ILE A 194 7.91 -2.37 -10.52
N ASP A 195 7.17 -1.80 -11.45
CA ASP A 195 6.25 -2.50 -12.33
C ASP A 195 6.64 -2.13 -13.76
N TYR A 196 7.00 -3.14 -14.56
CA TYR A 196 7.43 -2.92 -15.94
C TYR A 196 6.31 -2.35 -16.81
N ARG A 197 5.04 -2.62 -16.48
CA ARG A 197 3.88 -2.12 -17.23
C ARG A 197 3.85 -0.60 -17.29
N HIS A 198 4.40 0.07 -16.28
CA HIS A 198 4.51 1.52 -16.23
C HIS A 198 5.53 2.11 -17.22
N VAL A 199 6.60 1.37 -17.51
CA VAL A 199 7.74 1.86 -18.31
C VAL A 199 7.82 1.24 -19.70
N ILE A 200 7.01 0.21 -19.97
CA ILE A 200 7.14 -0.61 -21.17
C ILE A 200 6.94 0.20 -22.47
N GLU A 201 5.97 1.11 -22.50
CA GLU A 201 5.73 2.00 -23.65
C GLU A 201 6.97 2.86 -23.95
N GLY A 202 7.64 3.37 -22.90
CA GLY A 202 8.87 4.14 -23.03
C GLY A 202 10.06 3.28 -23.48
N LEU A 203 10.17 2.06 -22.95
CA LEU A 203 11.20 1.09 -23.32
C LEU A 203 11.06 0.62 -24.76
N ARG A 204 9.85 0.41 -25.27
CA ARG A 204 9.61 -0.02 -26.65
C ARG A 204 10.11 1.01 -27.67
N ARG A 205 9.98 2.31 -27.36
CA ARG A 205 10.57 3.38 -28.18
C ARG A 205 12.10 3.42 -28.13
N LYS A 206 12.71 2.99 -27.01
CA LYS A 206 14.18 3.00 -26.80
C LYS A 206 14.66 1.73 -26.09
N PRO A 207 14.67 0.55 -26.76
CA PRO A 207 14.92 -0.73 -26.08
C PRO A 207 16.28 -0.83 -25.41
N ARG A 208 17.28 -0.13 -25.95
CA ARG A 208 18.63 0.00 -25.38
C ARG A 208 18.66 0.54 -23.95
N ALA A 209 17.62 1.28 -23.54
CA ALA A 209 17.53 1.78 -22.16
C ALA A 209 17.41 0.64 -21.12
N LEU A 210 16.92 -0.54 -21.52
CA LEU A 210 16.89 -1.72 -20.65
C LEU A 210 18.30 -2.12 -20.21
N LEU A 211 19.29 -2.04 -21.10
CA LEU A 211 20.68 -2.46 -20.85
C LEU A 211 21.36 -1.64 -19.75
N TYR A 212 20.98 -0.37 -19.61
CA TYR A 212 21.58 0.58 -18.66
C TYR A 212 20.68 0.85 -17.44
N CYS A 213 19.59 0.09 -17.29
CA CYS A 213 18.66 0.26 -16.19
C CYS A 213 19.25 -0.32 -14.88
N THR A 214 19.39 0.53 -13.85
CA THR A 214 19.96 0.14 -12.55
C THR A 214 19.07 -0.81 -11.74
N TRP A 215 17.80 -0.93 -12.12
CA TRP A 215 16.80 -1.81 -11.53
C TRP A 215 16.27 -2.81 -12.58
N GLN A 216 17.08 -3.16 -13.58
CA GLN A 216 16.75 -4.11 -14.65
C GLN A 216 16.21 -5.45 -14.11
N LYS A 217 16.81 -6.00 -13.05
CA LYS A 217 16.36 -7.28 -12.47
C LYS A 217 14.93 -7.20 -11.90
N GLU A 218 14.54 -6.03 -11.41
CA GLU A 218 13.23 -5.75 -10.81
C GLU A 218 12.16 -5.50 -11.89
N LEU A 219 12.57 -5.16 -13.11
CA LEU A 219 11.66 -5.09 -14.26
C LEU A 219 11.20 -6.46 -14.75
N LEU A 220 12.02 -7.48 -14.54
CA LEU A 220 11.71 -8.84 -14.98
C LEU A 220 10.75 -9.46 -13.96
N PRO A 221 9.49 -9.76 -14.36
CA PRO A 221 8.40 -9.99 -13.42
C PRO A 221 8.63 -11.20 -12.51
N ASN A 222 9.21 -12.26 -13.05
CA ASN A 222 9.46 -13.51 -12.33
C ASN A 222 10.82 -14.10 -12.70
N GLU A 223 11.18 -15.23 -12.06
CA GLU A 223 12.47 -15.89 -12.29
C GLU A 223 12.61 -16.43 -13.72
N ARG A 224 11.52 -16.85 -14.37
CA ARG A 224 11.55 -17.32 -15.77
C ARG A 224 12.03 -16.23 -16.70
N TYR A 225 11.51 -15.00 -16.57
CA TYR A 225 11.98 -13.86 -17.35
C TYR A 225 13.45 -13.51 -17.08
N ARG A 226 13.94 -13.73 -15.85
CA ARG A 226 15.36 -13.51 -15.53
C ARG A 226 16.27 -14.55 -16.19
N GLN A 227 15.84 -15.81 -16.22
CA GLN A 227 16.56 -16.88 -16.92
C GLN A 227 16.56 -16.62 -18.43
N LEU A 228 15.39 -16.34 -19.02
CA LEU A 228 15.25 -15.95 -20.42
C LEU A 228 16.13 -14.76 -20.78
N TRP A 229 16.19 -13.73 -19.93
CA TRP A 229 17.08 -12.59 -20.15
C TRP A 229 18.56 -12.97 -20.15
N ASN A 230 18.98 -13.86 -19.25
CA ASN A 230 20.36 -14.33 -19.22
C ASN A 230 20.70 -15.14 -20.47
N GLN A 231 19.79 -15.99 -20.93
CA GLN A 231 19.95 -16.75 -22.17
C GLN A 231 20.05 -15.82 -23.39
N LEU A 232 19.13 -14.85 -23.51
CA LEU A 232 19.13 -13.88 -24.61
C LEU A 232 20.44 -13.06 -24.68
N LYS A 233 21.05 -12.73 -23.54
CA LYS A 233 22.34 -12.02 -23.50
C LYS A 233 23.52 -12.87 -23.98
N THR A 234 23.41 -14.20 -23.87
CA THR A 234 24.46 -15.14 -24.31
C THR A 234 24.30 -15.46 -25.79
N ASP A 235 23.07 -15.70 -26.23
CA ASP A 235 22.76 -16.22 -27.56
C ASP A 235 22.72 -15.11 -28.63
N TYR A 236 22.50 -13.86 -28.23
CA TYR A 236 22.33 -12.72 -29.15
C TYR A 236 23.20 -11.52 -28.79
N GLU A 237 23.45 -10.68 -29.80
CA GLU A 237 24.07 -9.38 -29.61
C GLU A 237 23.20 -8.48 -28.69
N ARG A 238 23.85 -7.62 -27.91
CA ARG A 238 23.21 -6.88 -26.80
C ARG A 238 21.99 -6.07 -27.23
N ASP A 239 22.05 -5.39 -28.38
CA ASP A 239 20.91 -4.60 -28.87
C ASP A 239 19.72 -5.50 -29.27
N ARG A 240 20.00 -6.62 -29.95
CA ARG A 240 18.97 -7.59 -30.34
C ARG A 240 18.32 -8.23 -29.12
N ALA A 241 19.11 -8.65 -28.13
CA ALA A 241 18.60 -9.19 -26.87
C ALA A 241 17.65 -8.19 -26.19
N ALA A 242 18.06 -6.92 -26.08
CA ALA A 242 17.25 -5.89 -25.44
C ALA A 242 15.91 -5.66 -26.16
N ARG A 243 15.91 -5.62 -27.49
CA ARG A 243 14.66 -5.50 -28.28
C ARG A 243 13.74 -6.69 -28.04
N LEU A 244 14.26 -7.91 -28.08
CA LEU A 244 13.48 -9.13 -27.85
C LEU A 244 12.82 -9.15 -26.47
N MET A 245 13.59 -8.82 -25.42
CA MET A 245 13.06 -8.78 -24.06
C MET A 245 12.03 -7.66 -23.86
N VAL A 246 12.23 -6.50 -24.47
CA VAL A 246 11.26 -5.40 -24.38
C VAL A 246 9.96 -5.76 -25.10
N GLU A 247 10.02 -6.33 -26.31
CA GLU A 247 8.83 -6.78 -27.01
C GLU A 247 8.11 -7.90 -26.23
N ALA A 248 8.86 -8.84 -25.65
CA ALA A 248 8.29 -9.86 -24.76
C ALA A 248 7.54 -9.26 -23.56
N LEU A 249 8.13 -8.27 -22.88
CA LEU A 249 7.47 -7.60 -21.76
C LEU A 249 6.21 -6.83 -22.22
N ASP A 250 6.22 -6.23 -23.40
CA ASP A 250 5.05 -5.56 -23.98
C ASP A 250 3.90 -6.54 -24.25
N GLN A 251 4.22 -7.69 -24.85
CA GLN A 251 3.26 -8.78 -25.04
C GLN A 251 2.78 -9.34 -23.71
N ALA A 252 3.65 -9.50 -22.72
CA ALA A 252 3.31 -10.00 -21.38
C ALA A 252 2.32 -9.09 -20.66
N ALA A 253 2.43 -7.77 -20.87
CA ALA A 253 1.49 -6.80 -20.32
C ALA A 253 0.06 -6.99 -20.84
N THR A 254 -0.10 -7.55 -22.05
CA THR A 254 -1.40 -7.71 -22.73
C THR A 254 -1.93 -9.16 -22.66
N HIS A 255 -1.06 -10.15 -22.87
CA HIS A 255 -1.42 -11.57 -23.05
C HIS A 255 -1.12 -12.45 -21.83
N GLY A 256 -0.49 -11.89 -20.80
CA GLY A 256 -0.10 -12.60 -19.58
C GLY A 256 1.36 -13.08 -19.61
N GLU A 257 2.00 -13.04 -18.45
CA GLU A 257 3.43 -13.31 -18.30
C GLU A 257 3.80 -14.76 -18.60
N ASP A 258 3.00 -15.73 -18.15
CA ASP A 258 3.28 -17.16 -18.33
C ASP A 258 3.16 -17.59 -19.78
N ARG A 259 2.12 -17.16 -20.49
CA ARG A 259 1.90 -17.50 -21.90
C ARG A 259 3.06 -17.04 -22.78
N VAL A 260 3.55 -15.82 -22.55
CA VAL A 260 4.67 -15.26 -23.30
C VAL A 260 5.99 -15.94 -22.91
N ALA A 261 6.18 -16.28 -21.64
CA ALA A 261 7.36 -17.06 -21.21
C ALA A 261 7.40 -18.44 -21.88
N ASP A 262 6.28 -19.17 -21.90
CA ASP A 262 6.19 -20.48 -22.56
C ASP A 262 6.50 -20.39 -24.07
N TYR A 263 6.08 -19.30 -24.72
CA TYR A 263 6.37 -19.06 -26.13
C TYR A 263 7.86 -18.80 -26.35
N LEU A 264 8.48 -17.93 -25.54
CA LEU A 264 9.90 -17.62 -25.65
C LEU A 264 10.80 -18.84 -25.43
N GLU A 265 10.49 -19.66 -24.42
CA GLU A 265 11.25 -20.89 -24.12
C GLU A 265 11.21 -21.86 -25.31
N ARG A 266 10.03 -22.02 -25.94
CA ARG A 266 9.86 -22.86 -27.14
C ARG A 266 10.65 -22.33 -28.34
N GLU A 267 10.54 -21.04 -28.65
CA GLU A 267 11.23 -20.45 -29.81
C GLU A 267 12.75 -20.37 -29.62
N LEU A 268 13.24 -20.21 -28.38
CA LEU A 268 14.67 -20.28 -28.08
C LEU A 268 15.21 -21.69 -28.30
N ALA A 269 14.50 -22.72 -27.84
CA ALA A 269 14.88 -24.11 -28.07
C ALA A 269 14.89 -24.49 -29.56
N ALA A 270 13.99 -23.90 -30.35
CA ALA A 270 13.92 -24.10 -31.80
C ALA A 270 14.88 -23.23 -32.62
N GLY A 271 15.53 -22.23 -32.02
CA GLY A 271 16.42 -21.30 -32.72
C GLY A 271 15.71 -20.32 -33.67
N SER A 272 14.39 -20.15 -33.57
CA SER A 272 13.53 -19.43 -34.54
C SER A 272 13.15 -18.00 -34.12
N LEU A 273 13.71 -17.51 -33.02
CA LEU A 273 13.25 -16.28 -32.35
C LEU A 273 13.63 -15.00 -33.12
N THR A 274 12.60 -14.27 -33.56
CA THR A 274 12.75 -12.98 -34.24
C THR A 274 11.84 -11.92 -33.63
N PRO A 275 12.27 -10.63 -33.56
CA PRO A 275 11.47 -9.56 -32.95
C PRO A 275 10.11 -9.34 -33.61
N GLN A 276 10.00 -9.64 -34.90
CA GLN A 276 8.76 -9.51 -35.68
C GLN A 276 7.76 -10.67 -35.43
N ARG A 277 8.20 -11.77 -34.81
CA ARG A 277 7.38 -12.97 -34.54
C ARG A 277 6.74 -13.01 -33.16
N LEU A 278 6.98 -12.02 -32.30
CA LEU A 278 6.36 -11.95 -30.97
C LEU A 278 4.90 -11.49 -31.02
N GLN A 279 4.10 -12.04 -31.94
CA GLN A 279 2.64 -11.95 -31.87
C GLN A 279 2.13 -13.24 -31.23
N VAL A 280 1.78 -13.16 -29.95
CA VAL A 280 1.32 -14.29 -29.12
C VAL A 280 -0.19 -14.40 -29.14
#